data_AF-A0A094RTU0-F1
#
_entry.id   AF-A0A094RTU0-F1
#
_cell.length_a   1.000
_cell.length_b   1.000
_cell.length_c   1.000
_cell.angle_alpha   90.00
_cell.angle_beta   90.00
_cell.angle_gamma   90.00
#
_symmetry.space_group_name_H-M   'P 1'
#
loop_
_entity.id
_entity.type
_entity.pdbx_description
1 polymer ?
#
loop_
_entity_poly.entity_id
_entity_poly.type
_entity_poly.pdbx_seq_one_letter_code
_entity_poly.pdbx_strand_id
1 'polypeptide(L)'
;MRFHSALAVTLILSFTNTTSTQAQTVEEMFQALIVQDEVTMGYDRDLFPHWIDADSNKCNTRFEVLIAEAVVKPKILNGCKLSGGRWQSVYDLVNTTNPSSFDVDHMVPLNEAWQSGAHAWSNSQRRAFANDLDLPQALIAVTASSNRSKSDREPHNWMPANKKYHCTYLQSWVVVKFKWRLSVDSTEQSWLQTQLLSCGLISKSEKPKLLPPSTTTPVTPVTPVTPVTPVTPVTPVTPVTPVTPVTPVTPVTPVTPVTPTWPATESNAIPNVSVLKKYKNCTEAKAAKVTPIRRSINPDLYLLNQALDRDKDGVACES
;
A
#
# COMPACT_ATOMS: atom_id res chain seq x y z
N MET A 1 69.54 -30.13 1.17
CA MET A 1 68.23 -30.12 0.49
C MET A 1 67.47 -28.89 0.96
N ARG A 2 67.06 -28.00 0.04
CA ARG A 2 66.47 -26.70 0.35
C ARG A 2 64.97 -26.84 0.64
N PHE A 3 64.52 -26.38 1.81
CA PHE A 3 63.10 -26.18 2.11
C PHE A 3 62.62 -24.91 1.37
N HIS A 4 61.62 -25.06 0.48
CA HIS A 4 60.90 -23.93 -0.10
C HIS A 4 59.48 -23.93 0.48
N SER A 5 59.16 -22.87 1.22
CA SER A 5 57.82 -22.55 1.72
C SER A 5 56.86 -22.28 0.55
N ALA A 6 55.71 -22.94 0.54
CA ALA A 6 54.57 -22.54 -0.29
C ALA A 6 53.57 -21.77 0.58
N LEU A 7 53.49 -20.46 0.36
CA LEU A 7 52.48 -19.58 0.95
C LEU A 7 51.16 -19.81 0.19
N ALA A 8 50.15 -20.39 0.84
CA ALA A 8 48.80 -20.47 0.28
C ALA A 8 48.11 -19.11 0.42
N VAL A 9 47.99 -18.37 -0.66
CA VAL A 9 47.19 -17.14 -0.72
C VAL A 9 45.73 -17.53 -0.90
N THR A 10 44.96 -17.49 0.18
CA THR A 10 43.50 -17.65 0.13
C THR A 10 42.88 -16.37 -0.42
N LEU A 11 42.47 -16.39 -1.68
CA LEU A 11 41.72 -15.30 -2.31
C LEU A 11 40.28 -15.31 -1.75
N ILE A 12 39.98 -14.42 -0.81
CA ILE A 12 38.61 -14.20 -0.33
C ILE A 12 37.89 -13.36 -1.40
N LEU A 13 37.10 -14.01 -2.25
CA LEU A 13 36.14 -13.33 -3.13
C LEU A 13 34.97 -12.81 -2.29
N SER A 14 35.04 -11.55 -1.89
CA SER A 14 33.93 -10.84 -1.28
C SER A 14 32.87 -10.56 -2.35
N PHE A 15 31.83 -11.39 -2.42
CA PHE A 15 30.64 -11.08 -3.22
C PHE A 15 29.83 -9.99 -2.50
N THR A 16 29.98 -8.74 -2.93
CA THR A 16 29.02 -7.70 -2.61
C THR A 16 27.76 -7.97 -3.45
N ASN A 17 26.71 -8.53 -2.84
CA ASN A 17 25.39 -8.55 -3.45
C ASN A 17 24.82 -7.13 -3.45
N THR A 18 25.20 -6.36 -4.47
CA THR A 18 24.55 -5.09 -4.78
C THR A 18 23.20 -5.43 -5.42
N THR A 19 22.15 -5.59 -4.62
CA THR A 19 20.78 -5.56 -5.14
C THR A 19 20.51 -4.14 -5.64
N SER A 20 20.82 -3.90 -6.90
CA SER A 20 20.29 -2.76 -7.65
C SER A 20 18.77 -2.90 -7.65
N THR A 21 18.07 -2.02 -6.94
CA THR A 21 16.62 -1.87 -7.01
C THR A 21 16.26 -1.42 -8.42
N GLN A 22 16.07 -2.37 -9.34
CA GLN A 22 15.68 -2.06 -10.71
C GLN A 22 14.27 -1.46 -10.68
N ALA A 23 14.08 -0.32 -11.33
CA ALA A 23 12.76 0.28 -11.46
C ALA A 23 11.86 -0.69 -12.24
N GLN A 24 10.71 -1.05 -11.66
CA GLN A 24 9.74 -1.92 -12.32
C GLN A 24 9.13 -1.22 -13.54
N THR A 25 9.08 -1.94 -14.65
CA THR A 25 8.47 -1.48 -15.91
C THR A 25 6.94 -1.65 -15.86
N VAL A 26 6.22 -0.91 -16.73
CA VAL A 26 4.75 -1.07 -16.88
C VAL A 26 4.40 -2.49 -17.32
N GLU A 27 5.24 -3.11 -18.14
CA GLU A 27 5.09 -4.50 -18.56
C GLU A 27 5.15 -5.47 -17.38
N GLU A 28 6.16 -5.36 -16.51
CA GLU A 28 6.25 -6.19 -15.30
C GLU A 28 5.07 -5.97 -14.36
N MET A 29 4.63 -4.72 -14.19
CA MET A 29 3.46 -4.40 -13.36
C MET A 29 2.18 -5.01 -13.94
N PHE A 30 1.95 -4.88 -15.25
CA PHE A 30 0.79 -5.44 -15.93
C PHE A 30 0.75 -6.96 -15.85
N GLN A 31 1.88 -7.64 -16.08
CA GLN A 31 1.98 -9.10 -15.98
C GLN A 31 1.78 -9.62 -14.54
N ALA A 32 2.00 -8.76 -13.54
CA ALA A 32 1.79 -9.09 -12.13
C ALA A 32 0.36 -8.80 -11.63
N LEU A 33 -0.50 -8.18 -12.44
CA LEU A 33 -1.90 -7.96 -12.06
C LEU A 33 -2.64 -9.30 -11.96
N ILE A 34 -3.43 -9.44 -10.90
CA ILE A 34 -4.20 -10.64 -10.64
C ILE A 34 -5.49 -10.56 -11.47
N VAL A 35 -5.79 -11.61 -12.25
CA VAL A 35 -7.05 -11.71 -12.99
C VAL A 35 -8.12 -12.36 -12.11
N GLN A 36 -9.18 -11.63 -11.77
CA GLN A 36 -10.30 -12.09 -10.93
C GLN A 36 -11.60 -11.39 -11.32
N ASP A 37 -12.73 -12.07 -11.11
CA ASP A 37 -14.06 -11.49 -11.32
C ASP A 37 -14.35 -10.39 -10.30
N GLU A 38 -15.10 -9.37 -10.73
CA GLU A 38 -15.48 -8.22 -9.91
C GLU A 38 -16.49 -8.56 -8.79
N VAL A 39 -16.35 -7.90 -7.64
CA VAL A 39 -17.34 -7.93 -6.54
C VAL A 39 -18.24 -6.69 -6.59
N THR A 40 -19.39 -6.82 -7.24
CA THR A 40 -20.29 -5.69 -7.56
C THR A 40 -21.24 -5.27 -6.43
N MET A 41 -21.35 -6.06 -5.36
CA MET A 41 -22.27 -5.80 -4.25
C MET A 41 -21.58 -5.17 -3.04
N GLY A 42 -22.36 -4.45 -2.23
CA GLY A 42 -21.95 -3.97 -0.90
C GLY A 42 -21.08 -2.71 -0.91
N TYR A 43 -20.86 -2.09 -2.06
CA TYR A 43 -20.15 -0.82 -2.13
C TYR A 43 -20.95 0.29 -1.41
N ASP A 44 -20.23 1.01 -0.56
CA ASP A 44 -20.67 2.27 0.01
C ASP A 44 -19.47 3.23 0.00
N ARG A 45 -19.69 4.43 -0.55
CA ARG A 45 -18.65 5.45 -0.69
C ARG A 45 -18.10 5.89 0.66
N ASP A 46 -18.92 5.88 1.71
CA ASP A 46 -18.51 6.33 3.05
C ASP A 46 -17.50 5.39 3.70
N LEU A 47 -17.33 4.17 3.17
CA LEU A 47 -16.27 3.24 3.57
C LEU A 47 -14.86 3.66 3.11
N PHE A 48 -14.77 4.69 2.27
CA PHE A 48 -13.52 5.32 1.83
C PHE A 48 -13.42 6.75 2.39
N PRO A 49 -12.95 6.93 3.64
CA PRO A 49 -12.73 8.28 4.18
C PRO A 49 -11.74 9.05 3.30
N HIS A 50 -12.20 10.09 2.64
CA HIS A 50 -11.42 10.85 1.65
C HIS A 50 -11.51 12.36 1.88
N TRP A 51 -10.53 13.07 1.34
CA TRP A 51 -10.28 14.49 1.59
C TRP A 51 -9.85 14.76 3.04
N ILE A 52 -8.84 14.02 3.48
CA ILE A 52 -8.20 14.24 4.78
C ILE A 52 -7.18 15.38 4.69
N ASP A 53 -6.94 16.05 5.81
CA ASP A 53 -5.78 16.90 6.01
C ASP A 53 -4.69 16.05 6.68
N ALA A 54 -3.79 15.47 5.87
CA ALA A 54 -2.85 14.46 6.34
C ALA A 54 -1.67 15.07 7.10
N ASP A 55 -1.23 16.26 6.71
CA ASP A 55 -0.10 16.98 7.31
C ASP A 55 -0.56 18.11 8.25
N SER A 56 -1.86 18.27 8.45
CA SER A 56 -2.49 19.26 9.34
C SER A 56 -2.19 20.70 8.94
N ASN A 57 -1.97 20.96 7.64
CA ASN A 57 -1.68 22.29 7.11
C ASN A 57 -2.96 23.09 6.74
N LYS A 58 -4.15 22.51 6.97
CA LYS A 58 -5.51 23.00 6.61
C LYS A 58 -5.92 22.79 5.15
N CYS A 59 -5.04 22.27 4.31
CA CYS A 59 -5.35 21.80 2.97
C CYS A 59 -5.63 20.31 3.04
N ASN A 60 -6.85 19.92 2.71
CA ASN A 60 -7.12 18.50 2.53
C ASN A 60 -6.53 18.00 1.21
N THR A 61 -6.45 16.67 1.05
CA THR A 61 -5.94 15.99 -0.14
C THR A 61 -6.47 16.56 -1.45
N ARG A 62 -7.75 16.96 -1.51
CA ARG A 62 -8.31 17.58 -2.71
C ARG A 62 -7.62 18.90 -3.06
N PHE A 63 -7.43 19.77 -2.08
CA PHE A 63 -6.73 21.03 -2.30
C PHE A 63 -5.24 20.82 -2.58
N GLU A 64 -4.61 19.80 -1.98
CA GLU A 64 -3.23 19.44 -2.28
C GLU A 64 -3.04 19.10 -3.77
N VAL A 65 -3.92 18.25 -4.33
CA VAL A 65 -3.89 17.92 -5.76
C VAL A 65 -4.15 19.16 -6.63
N LEU A 66 -5.14 19.99 -6.28
CA LEU A 66 -5.41 21.23 -7.03
C LEU A 66 -4.20 22.18 -7.02
N ILE A 67 -3.48 22.30 -5.91
CA ILE A 67 -2.27 23.12 -5.82
C ILE A 67 -1.14 22.49 -6.66
N ALA A 68 -0.94 21.19 -6.53
CA ALA A 68 0.11 20.44 -7.22
C ALA A 68 -0.04 20.51 -8.74
N GLU A 69 -1.26 20.40 -9.26
CA GLU A 69 -1.51 20.32 -10.71
C GLU A 69 -1.86 21.65 -11.38
N ALA A 70 -1.93 22.75 -10.63
CA ALA A 70 -2.11 24.06 -11.21
C ALA A 70 -0.98 24.40 -12.20
N VAL A 71 -1.36 24.75 -13.44
CA VAL A 71 -0.47 25.26 -14.50
C VAL A 71 0.12 26.61 -14.11
N VAL A 72 -0.70 27.46 -13.50
CA VAL A 72 -0.25 28.68 -12.81
C VAL A 72 -0.64 28.54 -11.35
N LYS A 73 0.34 28.58 -10.45
CA LYS A 73 0.10 28.36 -9.01
C LYS A 73 -0.83 29.42 -8.43
N PRO A 74 -1.89 29.04 -7.69
CA PRO A 74 -2.72 29.98 -6.96
C PRO A 74 -1.98 30.52 -5.73
N LYS A 75 -2.46 31.62 -5.16
CA LYS A 75 -2.12 32.01 -3.79
C LYS A 75 -2.93 31.15 -2.82
N ILE A 76 -2.28 30.65 -1.77
CA ILE A 76 -2.91 29.90 -0.69
C ILE A 76 -3.19 30.87 0.46
N LEU A 77 -4.48 31.09 0.75
CA LEU A 77 -4.93 31.96 1.84
C LEU A 77 -5.28 31.12 3.08
N ASN A 78 -5.62 31.80 4.19
CA ASN A 78 -6.00 31.13 5.43
C ASN A 78 -7.11 30.08 5.22
N GLY A 79 -6.95 28.90 5.84
CA GLY A 79 -7.88 27.78 5.69
C GLY A 79 -7.84 27.12 4.30
N CYS A 80 -6.69 27.18 3.61
CA CYS A 80 -6.48 26.65 2.26
C CYS A 80 -7.43 27.20 1.18
N LYS A 81 -7.87 28.45 1.34
CA LYS A 81 -8.65 29.11 0.28
C LYS A 81 -7.72 29.51 -0.87
N LEU A 82 -7.99 28.98 -2.06
CA LEU A 82 -7.22 29.30 -3.26
C LEU A 82 -7.70 30.62 -3.88
N SER A 83 -6.75 31.48 -4.27
CA SER A 83 -7.02 32.74 -4.97
C SER A 83 -6.14 32.88 -6.20
N GLY A 84 -6.76 33.14 -7.36
CA GLY A 84 -6.08 33.12 -8.66
C GLY A 84 -5.74 31.69 -9.11
N GLY A 85 -4.69 31.56 -9.92
CA GLY A 85 -4.27 30.28 -10.49
C GLY A 85 -4.93 29.93 -11.81
N ARG A 86 -4.42 28.90 -12.47
CA ARG A 86 -4.97 28.36 -13.73
C ARG A 86 -4.75 26.86 -13.79
N TRP A 87 -5.77 26.14 -14.22
CA TRP A 87 -5.77 24.69 -14.38
C TRP A 87 -6.13 24.32 -15.81
N GLN A 88 -5.64 23.17 -16.26
CA GLN A 88 -6.04 22.54 -17.51
C GLN A 88 -6.29 21.06 -17.24
N SER A 89 -7.45 20.57 -17.65
CA SER A 89 -7.81 19.17 -17.51
C SER A 89 -7.16 18.39 -18.64
N VAL A 90 -6.36 17.39 -18.30
CA VAL A 90 -5.70 16.55 -19.32
C VAL A 90 -6.69 15.63 -20.03
N TYR A 91 -7.88 15.41 -19.47
CA TYR A 91 -8.91 14.54 -20.04
C TYR A 91 -9.62 15.13 -21.26
N ASP A 92 -9.82 16.44 -21.27
CA ASP A 92 -10.61 17.15 -22.29
C ASP A 92 -9.98 18.47 -22.75
N LEU A 93 -8.78 18.80 -22.25
CA LEU A 93 -7.99 20.00 -22.57
C LEU A 93 -8.64 21.34 -22.19
N VAL A 94 -9.74 21.30 -21.43
CA VAL A 94 -10.45 22.50 -20.95
C VAL A 94 -9.60 23.23 -19.91
N ASN A 95 -9.49 24.56 -20.06
CA ASN A 95 -8.79 25.43 -19.12
C ASN A 95 -9.78 26.15 -18.20
N THR A 96 -9.37 26.44 -16.97
CA THR A 96 -10.17 27.24 -16.03
C THR A 96 -9.29 28.08 -15.10
N THR A 97 -9.87 29.15 -14.57
CA THR A 97 -9.35 29.90 -13.41
C THR A 97 -10.24 29.72 -12.18
N ASN A 98 -11.36 29.00 -12.29
CA ASN A 98 -12.25 28.66 -11.19
C ASN A 98 -11.98 27.22 -10.73
N PRO A 99 -11.28 26.97 -9.61
CA PRO A 99 -10.97 25.63 -9.15
C PRO A 99 -12.22 24.79 -8.81
N SER A 100 -13.36 25.43 -8.54
CA SER A 100 -14.63 24.72 -8.25
C SER A 100 -15.23 24.03 -9.49
N SER A 101 -14.75 24.38 -10.70
CA SER A 101 -15.15 23.69 -11.94
C SER A 101 -14.39 22.39 -12.21
N PHE A 102 -13.40 22.08 -11.35
CA PHE A 102 -12.59 20.86 -11.44
C PHE A 102 -12.90 19.94 -10.26
N ASP A 103 -12.96 18.64 -10.52
CA ASP A 103 -12.98 17.60 -9.50
C ASP A 103 -11.58 16.97 -9.40
N VAL A 104 -11.30 16.28 -8.28
CA VAL A 104 -10.12 15.40 -8.19
C VAL A 104 -10.64 13.99 -8.43
N ASP A 105 -10.25 13.41 -9.56
CA ASP A 105 -10.57 12.03 -9.93
C ASP A 105 -9.60 11.07 -9.24
N HIS A 106 -10.14 9.93 -8.79
CA HIS A 106 -9.33 8.77 -8.45
C HIS A 106 -9.08 8.02 -9.75
N MET A 107 -7.82 7.94 -10.20
CA MET A 107 -7.45 7.31 -11.48
C MET A 107 -8.13 5.95 -11.61
N VAL A 108 -8.08 5.16 -10.54
CA VAL A 108 -8.94 4.01 -10.32
C VAL A 108 -10.10 4.41 -9.38
N PRO A 109 -11.37 4.48 -9.85
CA PRO A 109 -12.50 4.95 -9.05
C PRO A 109 -12.72 4.14 -7.76
N LEU A 110 -13.28 4.75 -6.71
CA LEU A 110 -13.50 4.06 -5.42
C LEU A 110 -14.39 2.81 -5.53
N ASN A 111 -15.44 2.85 -6.36
CA ASN A 111 -16.31 1.68 -6.59
C ASN A 111 -15.62 0.61 -7.45
N GLU A 112 -14.81 1.02 -8.42
CA GLU A 112 -13.99 0.06 -9.17
C GLU A 112 -13.00 -0.62 -8.22
N ALA A 113 -12.31 0.15 -7.37
CA ALA A 113 -11.36 -0.42 -6.42
C ALA A 113 -12.04 -1.42 -5.48
N TRP A 114 -13.28 -1.13 -5.05
CA TRP A 114 -14.10 -2.06 -4.27
C TRP A 114 -14.30 -3.40 -5.00
N GLN A 115 -14.75 -3.31 -6.25
CA GLN A 115 -14.98 -4.45 -7.16
C GLN A 115 -13.70 -5.25 -7.37
N SER A 116 -12.55 -4.57 -7.44
CA SER A 116 -11.23 -5.15 -7.71
C SER A 116 -10.43 -5.54 -6.45
N GLY A 117 -11.09 -5.65 -5.29
CA GLY A 117 -10.49 -6.23 -4.07
C GLY A 117 -10.50 -5.35 -2.81
N ALA A 118 -10.80 -4.05 -2.94
CA ALA A 118 -10.85 -3.14 -1.79
C ALA A 118 -12.04 -3.40 -0.84
N HIS A 119 -13.00 -4.22 -1.25
CA HIS A 119 -14.05 -4.73 -0.36
C HIS A 119 -13.48 -5.51 0.84
N ALA A 120 -12.35 -6.21 0.64
CA ALA A 120 -11.68 -7.00 1.68
C ALA A 120 -10.73 -6.16 2.54
N TRP A 121 -10.49 -4.89 2.19
CA TRP A 121 -9.57 -4.02 2.91
C TRP A 121 -10.10 -3.59 4.27
N SER A 122 -9.19 -3.21 5.15
CA SER A 122 -9.50 -2.43 6.34
C SER A 122 -9.91 -0.99 5.98
N ASN A 123 -10.62 -0.31 6.89
CA ASN A 123 -10.93 1.12 6.74
C ASN A 123 -9.67 1.99 6.55
N SER A 124 -8.56 1.64 7.22
CA SER A 124 -7.30 2.37 7.07
C SER A 124 -6.70 2.23 5.68
N GLN A 125 -6.80 1.04 5.06
CA GLN A 125 -6.33 0.82 3.69
C GLN A 125 -7.19 1.59 2.68
N ARG A 126 -8.53 1.55 2.81
CA ARG A 126 -9.43 2.35 1.96
C ARG A 126 -9.18 3.85 2.10
N ARG A 127 -8.98 4.34 3.33
CA ARG A 127 -8.57 5.73 3.60
C ARG A 127 -7.23 6.05 2.95
N ALA A 128 -6.24 5.16 3.03
CA ALA A 128 -4.93 5.40 2.43
C ALA A 128 -5.03 5.46 0.90
N PHE A 129 -5.74 4.54 0.26
CA PHE A 129 -6.00 4.55 -1.18
C PHE A 129 -6.68 5.83 -1.64
N ALA A 130 -7.74 6.25 -0.94
CA ALA A 130 -8.52 7.40 -1.34
C ALA A 130 -7.79 8.75 -1.16
N ASN A 131 -6.64 8.76 -0.47
CA ASN A 131 -5.84 9.95 -0.21
C ASN A 131 -4.36 9.78 -0.57
N ASP A 132 -4.04 8.87 -1.50
CA ASP A 132 -2.68 8.54 -1.90
C ASP A 132 -2.03 9.70 -2.67
N LEU A 133 -1.25 10.53 -1.97
CA LEU A 133 -0.44 11.60 -2.55
C LEU A 133 1.01 11.15 -2.85
N ASP A 134 1.40 9.96 -2.38
CA ASP A 134 2.75 9.41 -2.60
C ASP A 134 2.89 8.81 -4.01
N LEU A 135 1.77 8.43 -4.64
CA LEU A 135 1.72 8.02 -6.04
C LEU A 135 1.09 9.12 -6.91
N PRO A 136 1.88 9.86 -7.71
CA PRO A 136 1.38 10.96 -8.55
C PRO A 136 0.27 10.55 -9.53
N GLN A 137 0.16 9.26 -9.86
CA GLN A 137 -0.84 8.71 -10.77
C GLN A 137 -2.19 8.44 -10.10
N ALA A 138 -2.27 8.42 -8.76
CA ALA A 138 -3.48 7.98 -8.05
C ALA A 138 -4.63 8.99 -8.10
N LEU A 139 -4.31 10.29 -8.02
CA LEU A 139 -5.26 11.39 -7.97
C LEU A 139 -4.92 12.44 -9.02
N ILE A 140 -5.94 12.96 -9.72
CA ILE A 140 -5.74 13.92 -10.80
C ILE A 140 -6.84 14.99 -10.84
N ALA A 141 -6.48 16.25 -11.00
CA ALA A 141 -7.40 17.37 -11.16
C ALA A 141 -7.86 17.50 -12.62
N VAL A 142 -9.15 17.23 -12.83
CA VAL A 142 -9.79 17.27 -14.16
C VAL A 142 -11.11 18.02 -14.11
N THR A 143 -11.71 18.33 -15.25
CA THR A 143 -13.03 18.98 -15.24
C THR A 143 -14.05 18.11 -14.52
N ALA A 144 -14.94 18.76 -13.75
CA ALA A 144 -16.04 18.06 -13.10
C ALA A 144 -16.91 17.27 -14.11
N SER A 145 -17.06 17.80 -15.33
CA SER A 145 -17.80 17.13 -16.41
C SER A 145 -17.14 15.82 -16.86
N SER A 146 -15.82 15.80 -17.07
CA SER A 146 -15.11 14.59 -17.52
C SER A 146 -15.06 13.54 -16.41
N ASN A 147 -14.81 13.94 -15.16
CA ASN A 147 -14.82 13.05 -14.00
C ASN A 147 -16.19 12.38 -13.79
N ARG A 148 -17.27 13.16 -13.85
CA ARG A 148 -18.64 12.63 -13.70
C ARG A 148 -19.08 11.79 -14.89
N SER A 149 -18.57 12.09 -16.09
CA SER A 149 -18.74 11.26 -17.28
C SER A 149 -18.05 9.91 -17.11
N LYS A 150 -16.85 9.87 -16.52
CA LYS A 150 -16.15 8.62 -16.18
C LYS A 150 -16.94 7.78 -15.17
N SER A 151 -17.40 8.40 -14.08
CA SER A 151 -18.05 7.69 -12.96
C SER A 151 -17.09 6.65 -12.37
N ASP A 152 -17.54 5.41 -12.26
CA ASP A 152 -16.86 4.23 -11.77
C ASP A 152 -16.41 3.29 -12.90
N ARG A 153 -16.45 3.77 -14.14
CA ARG A 153 -16.09 2.96 -15.30
C ARG A 153 -14.59 2.76 -15.40
N GLU A 154 -14.23 1.54 -15.74
CA GLU A 154 -12.91 1.12 -16.19
C GLU A 154 -12.59 1.55 -17.64
N PRO A 155 -11.32 1.45 -18.08
CA PRO A 155 -10.86 1.93 -19.38
C PRO A 155 -11.61 1.38 -20.60
N HIS A 156 -12.11 0.15 -20.54
CA HIS A 156 -12.81 -0.44 -21.68
C HIS A 156 -14.21 0.16 -21.89
N ASN A 157 -14.79 0.78 -20.84
CA ASN A 157 -16.11 1.39 -20.83
C ASN A 157 -16.06 2.93 -20.87
N TRP A 158 -14.91 3.53 -20.56
CA TRP A 158 -14.71 4.98 -20.66
C TRP A 158 -13.24 5.32 -20.87
N MET A 159 -12.96 6.25 -21.79
CA MET A 159 -11.64 6.81 -22.01
C MET A 159 -11.71 8.34 -22.11
N PRO A 160 -10.63 9.06 -21.74
CA PRO A 160 -10.58 10.51 -21.89
C PRO A 160 -10.85 10.97 -23.32
N ALA A 161 -11.53 12.10 -23.50
CA ALA A 161 -11.79 12.67 -24.82
C ALA A 161 -10.49 13.07 -25.55
N ASN A 162 -9.48 13.47 -24.79
CA ASN A 162 -8.13 13.75 -25.29
C ASN A 162 -7.37 12.45 -25.62
N LYS A 163 -7.43 12.04 -26.90
CA LYS A 163 -6.74 10.84 -27.40
C LYS A 163 -5.23 10.82 -27.16
N LYS A 164 -4.58 11.98 -27.11
CA LYS A 164 -3.12 12.07 -26.86
C LYS A 164 -2.75 11.62 -25.45
N TYR A 165 -3.70 11.59 -24.52
CA TYR A 165 -3.48 11.19 -23.13
C TYR A 165 -3.77 9.70 -22.89
N HIS A 166 -4.29 8.95 -23.88
CA HIS A 166 -4.73 7.56 -23.70
C HIS A 166 -3.63 6.65 -23.15
N CYS A 167 -2.42 6.67 -23.73
CA CYS A 167 -1.35 5.79 -23.25
C CYS A 167 -0.90 6.14 -21.83
N THR A 168 -0.86 7.43 -21.46
CA THR A 168 -0.55 7.87 -20.09
C THR A 168 -1.63 7.46 -19.10
N TYR A 169 -2.90 7.55 -19.50
CA TYR A 169 -4.04 7.08 -18.70
C TYR A 169 -3.94 5.57 -18.42
N LEU A 170 -3.70 4.76 -19.46
CA LEU A 170 -3.57 3.30 -19.32
C LEU A 170 -2.36 2.90 -18.47
N GLN A 171 -1.23 3.57 -18.64
CA GLN A 171 -0.06 3.37 -17.79
C GLN A 171 -0.39 3.69 -16.33
N SER A 172 -1.05 4.84 -16.07
CA SER A 172 -1.41 5.26 -14.72
C SER A 172 -2.37 4.27 -14.06
N TRP A 173 -3.35 3.77 -14.83
CA TRP A 173 -4.28 2.74 -14.41
C TRP A 173 -3.56 1.47 -13.93
N VAL A 174 -2.64 0.92 -14.73
CA VAL A 174 -1.83 -0.26 -14.36
C VAL A 174 -1.00 0.01 -13.11
N VAL A 175 -0.33 1.17 -13.04
CA VAL A 175 0.54 1.54 -11.90
C VAL A 175 -0.26 1.61 -10.60
N VAL A 176 -1.45 2.21 -10.62
CA VAL A 176 -2.32 2.32 -9.44
C VAL A 176 -2.84 0.95 -9.02
N LYS A 177 -3.37 0.14 -9.96
CA LYS A 177 -3.82 -1.23 -9.65
C LYS A 177 -2.69 -2.08 -9.08
N PHE A 178 -1.49 -1.98 -9.64
CA PHE A 178 -0.33 -2.71 -9.18
C PHE A 178 0.09 -2.30 -7.75
N LYS A 179 0.24 -0.99 -7.47
CA LYS A 179 0.61 -0.49 -6.13
C LYS A 179 -0.35 -1.01 -5.05
N TRP A 180 -1.64 -0.97 -5.36
CA TRP A 180 -2.71 -1.32 -4.41
C TRP A 180 -3.13 -2.78 -4.46
N ARG A 181 -2.51 -3.60 -5.31
CA ARG A 181 -2.85 -5.02 -5.53
C ARG A 181 -4.33 -5.23 -5.85
N LEU A 182 -4.88 -4.34 -6.67
CA LEU A 182 -6.22 -4.49 -7.22
C LEU A 182 -6.18 -5.47 -8.40
N SER A 183 -7.20 -6.30 -8.51
CA SER A 183 -7.37 -7.23 -9.63
C SER A 183 -7.83 -6.50 -10.90
N VAL A 184 -7.76 -7.20 -12.02
CA VAL A 184 -8.47 -6.87 -13.26
C VAL A 184 -9.37 -8.04 -13.62
N ASP A 185 -10.54 -7.78 -14.22
CA ASP A 185 -11.33 -8.89 -14.77
C ASP A 185 -10.77 -9.37 -16.12
N SER A 186 -11.32 -10.47 -16.65
CA SER A 186 -10.83 -11.05 -17.90
C SER A 186 -11.05 -10.16 -19.14
N THR A 187 -12.13 -9.37 -19.16
CA THR A 187 -12.47 -8.43 -20.23
C THR A 187 -11.52 -7.23 -20.19
N GLU A 188 -11.35 -6.66 -19.00
CA GLU A 188 -10.43 -5.57 -18.73
C GLU A 188 -9.00 -5.96 -19.09
N GLN A 189 -8.53 -7.12 -18.63
CA GLN A 189 -7.19 -7.62 -18.93
C GLN A 189 -6.94 -7.69 -20.44
N SER A 190 -7.87 -8.32 -21.18
CA SER A 190 -7.70 -8.56 -22.61
C SER A 190 -7.68 -7.24 -23.40
N TRP A 191 -8.54 -6.31 -22.97
CA TRP A 191 -8.62 -4.98 -23.56
C TRP A 191 -7.36 -4.15 -23.24
N LEU A 192 -6.92 -4.13 -21.98
CA LEU A 192 -5.68 -3.46 -21.55
C LEU A 192 -4.49 -4.01 -22.31
N GLN A 193 -4.34 -5.33 -22.45
CA GLN A 193 -3.25 -5.94 -23.20
C GLN A 193 -3.20 -5.40 -24.64
N THR A 194 -4.34 -5.34 -25.31
CA THR A 194 -4.44 -4.81 -26.68
C THR A 194 -4.01 -3.34 -26.76
N GLN A 195 -4.50 -2.51 -25.85
CA GLN A 195 -4.20 -1.07 -25.87
C GLN A 195 -2.75 -0.78 -25.46
N LEU A 196 -2.23 -1.46 -24.44
CA LEU A 196 -0.85 -1.30 -24.00
C LEU A 196 0.16 -1.73 -25.07
N LEU A 197 -0.15 -2.78 -25.84
CA LEU A 197 0.62 -3.16 -27.03
C LEU A 197 0.60 -2.04 -28.08
N SER A 198 -0.57 -1.45 -28.34
CA SER A 198 -0.69 -0.35 -29.31
C SER A 198 0.07 0.91 -28.87
N CYS A 199 0.17 1.12 -27.56
CA CYS A 199 0.95 2.20 -26.95
C CYS A 199 2.46 1.90 -26.88
N GLY A 200 2.89 0.67 -27.20
CA GLY A 200 4.29 0.22 -27.03
C GLY A 200 4.74 0.18 -25.57
N LEU A 201 3.80 0.10 -24.62
CA LEU A 201 4.08 0.04 -23.17
C LEU A 201 4.39 -1.39 -22.70
N ILE A 202 3.96 -2.38 -23.48
CA ILE A 202 4.29 -3.79 -23.30
C ILE A 202 4.71 -4.38 -24.64
N SER A 203 5.47 -5.45 -24.60
CA SER A 203 5.91 -6.18 -25.77
C SER A 203 4.92 -7.29 -26.10
N LYS A 204 4.80 -7.64 -27.39
CA LYS A 204 4.16 -8.92 -27.73
C LYS A 204 4.99 -9.98 -27.04
N SER A 205 4.35 -10.87 -26.28
CA SER A 205 5.03 -12.03 -25.72
C SER A 205 5.69 -12.76 -26.90
N GLU A 206 7.00 -12.59 -27.07
CA GLU A 206 7.75 -13.47 -27.94
C GLU A 206 7.63 -14.83 -27.28
N LYS A 207 6.98 -15.76 -27.99
CA LYS A 207 7.06 -17.18 -27.64
C LYS A 207 8.54 -17.44 -27.33
N PRO A 208 8.92 -17.92 -26.14
CA PRO A 208 10.32 -18.04 -25.77
C PRO A 208 11.05 -18.73 -26.91
N LYS A 209 11.96 -18.01 -27.58
CA LYS A 209 12.91 -18.67 -28.47
C LYS A 209 13.64 -19.61 -27.54
N LEU A 210 13.35 -20.91 -27.67
CA LEU A 210 14.05 -21.95 -26.93
C LEU A 210 15.54 -21.63 -27.07
N LEU A 211 16.16 -21.14 -26.00
CA LEU A 211 17.60 -21.08 -25.96
C LEU A 211 18.05 -22.54 -26.18
N PRO A 212 19.02 -22.81 -27.07
CA PRO A 212 19.61 -24.15 -27.11
C PRO A 212 19.98 -24.51 -25.67
N PRO A 213 19.67 -25.73 -25.20
CA PRO A 213 19.95 -26.11 -23.83
C PRO A 213 21.41 -25.79 -23.55
N SER A 214 21.65 -24.83 -22.65
CA SER A 214 22.97 -24.68 -22.07
C SER A 214 23.34 -26.05 -21.55
N THR A 215 24.46 -26.59 -22.00
CA THR A 215 25.01 -27.87 -21.54
C THR A 215 25.11 -27.81 -20.02
N THR A 216 24.08 -28.31 -19.34
CA THR A 216 24.03 -28.39 -17.89
C THR A 216 25.05 -29.42 -17.50
N THR A 217 26.07 -28.99 -16.76
CA THR A 217 26.86 -29.92 -15.97
C THR A 217 25.90 -30.71 -15.09
N PRO A 218 26.04 -32.05 -15.00
CA PRO A 218 25.15 -32.85 -14.17
C PRO A 218 25.22 -32.35 -12.73
N VAL A 219 24.07 -31.89 -12.23
CA VAL A 219 23.89 -31.56 -10.82
C VAL A 219 24.12 -32.83 -10.00
N THR A 220 25.02 -32.76 -9.03
CA THR A 220 25.26 -33.85 -8.08
C THR A 220 23.98 -34.13 -7.29
N PRO A 221 23.63 -35.41 -7.07
CA PRO A 221 22.47 -35.76 -6.25
C PRO A 221 22.63 -35.20 -4.84
N VAL A 222 21.63 -34.42 -4.40
CA VAL A 222 21.52 -34.03 -2.99
C VAL A 222 21.29 -35.28 -2.14
N THR A 223 22.08 -35.43 -1.09
CA THR A 223 21.94 -36.52 -0.12
C THR A 223 20.60 -36.41 0.62
N PRO A 224 19.87 -37.53 0.81
CA PRO A 224 18.62 -37.52 1.56
C PRO A 224 18.87 -37.06 3.01
N VAL A 225 18.08 -36.08 3.47
CA VAL A 225 18.05 -35.69 4.88
C VAL A 225 17.41 -36.81 5.70
N THR A 226 18.00 -37.13 6.86
CA THR A 226 17.48 -38.16 7.77
C THR A 226 16.15 -37.71 8.39
N PRO A 227 15.16 -38.63 8.54
CA PRO A 227 13.89 -38.31 9.18
C PRO A 227 14.10 -37.88 10.64
N VAL A 228 13.47 -36.77 11.03
CA VAL A 228 13.41 -36.35 12.43
C VAL A 228 12.49 -37.29 13.22
N THR A 229 12.93 -37.69 14.42
CA THR A 229 12.15 -38.55 15.31
C THR A 229 10.90 -37.83 15.84
N PRO A 230 9.73 -38.48 15.88
CA PRO A 230 8.51 -37.89 16.42
C PRO A 230 8.67 -37.50 17.89
N VAL A 231 8.23 -36.29 18.24
CA VAL A 231 8.14 -35.85 19.63
C VAL A 231 6.96 -36.53 20.33
N THR A 232 7.17 -36.93 21.59
CA THR A 232 6.13 -37.57 22.40
C THR A 232 5.00 -36.59 22.77
N PRO A 233 3.73 -37.02 22.74
CA PRO A 233 2.61 -36.17 23.12
C PRO A 233 2.69 -35.78 24.61
N VAL A 234 2.53 -34.49 24.90
CA VAL A 234 2.39 -33.98 26.27
C VAL A 234 1.01 -34.33 26.82
N THR A 235 0.95 -34.74 28.09
CA THR A 235 -0.29 -35.07 28.79
C THR A 235 -1.15 -33.82 29.01
N PRO A 236 -2.48 -33.88 28.78
CA PRO A 236 -3.39 -32.76 29.02
C PRO A 236 -3.39 -32.31 30.48
N VAL A 237 -3.31 -31.00 30.71
CA VAL A 237 -3.46 -30.41 32.04
C VAL A 237 -4.94 -30.39 32.44
N THR A 238 -5.22 -30.68 33.71
CA THR A 238 -6.58 -30.68 34.26
C THR A 238 -7.18 -29.28 34.30
N PRO A 239 -8.48 -29.09 34.01
CA PRO A 239 -9.13 -27.79 34.05
C PRO A 239 -9.12 -27.20 35.47
N VAL A 240 -8.77 -25.92 35.57
CA VAL A 240 -8.90 -25.15 36.82
C VAL A 240 -10.36 -24.73 37.03
N THR A 241 -10.82 -24.77 38.28
CA THR A 241 -12.17 -24.39 38.67
C THR A 241 -12.42 -22.89 38.47
N PRO A 242 -13.61 -22.47 37.99
CA PRO A 242 -13.93 -21.05 37.79
C PRO A 242 -13.90 -20.28 39.10
N VAL A 243 -13.25 -19.11 39.09
CA VAL A 243 -13.32 -18.13 40.19
C VAL A 243 -14.63 -17.34 40.10
N THR A 244 -15.21 -17.06 41.27
CA THR A 244 -16.47 -16.32 41.39
C THR A 244 -16.33 -14.87 40.91
N PRO A 245 -17.34 -14.29 40.22
CA PRO A 245 -17.28 -12.91 39.74
C PRO A 245 -17.17 -11.90 40.88
N VAL A 246 -16.29 -10.91 40.71
CA VAL A 246 -16.21 -9.75 41.59
C VAL A 246 -17.32 -8.75 41.28
N THR A 247 -17.89 -8.14 42.32
CA THR A 247 -18.97 -7.15 42.21
C THR A 247 -18.49 -5.86 41.53
N PRO A 248 -19.32 -5.25 40.65
CA PRO A 248 -18.94 -4.01 39.96
C PRO A 248 -18.72 -2.84 40.93
N VAL A 249 -17.65 -2.10 40.72
CA VAL A 249 -17.41 -0.82 41.40
C VAL A 249 -18.22 0.30 40.76
N THR A 250 -18.71 1.23 41.59
CA THR A 250 -19.51 2.37 41.15
C THR A 250 -18.70 3.38 40.32
N PRO A 251 -19.26 3.96 39.24
CA PRO A 251 -18.54 4.91 38.39
C PRO A 251 -18.17 6.20 39.14
N VAL A 252 -16.93 6.65 38.93
CA VAL A 252 -16.48 7.99 39.37
C VAL A 252 -16.89 9.05 38.35
N THR A 253 -17.22 10.24 38.85
CA THR A 253 -17.68 11.39 38.06
C THR A 253 -16.58 11.96 37.15
N PRO A 254 -16.89 12.41 35.91
CA PRO A 254 -15.89 12.93 34.98
C PRO A 254 -15.27 14.25 35.48
N VAL A 255 -13.95 14.36 35.38
CA VAL A 255 -13.21 15.61 35.57
C VAL A 255 -13.17 16.45 34.29
N THR A 256 -13.23 17.77 34.44
CA THR A 256 -13.25 18.75 33.34
C THR A 256 -11.91 18.80 32.58
N PRO A 257 -11.89 18.99 31.24
CA PRO A 257 -10.66 18.99 30.45
C PRO A 257 -9.77 20.20 30.73
N VAL A 258 -8.47 19.96 30.88
CA VAL A 258 -7.43 20.99 30.91
C VAL A 258 -6.88 21.23 29.51
N THR A 259 -6.64 22.50 29.19
CA THR A 259 -6.00 22.99 27.96
C THR A 259 -4.52 22.58 27.93
N PRO A 260 -4.01 21.89 26.88
CA PRO A 260 -2.59 21.55 26.82
C PRO A 260 -1.76 22.70 26.22
N THR A 261 -0.72 23.07 26.96
CA THR A 261 0.41 23.89 26.50
C THR A 261 1.66 23.00 26.32
N TRP A 262 2.35 23.18 25.18
CA TRP A 262 3.77 22.89 24.92
C TRP A 262 4.19 21.45 24.51
N PRO A 263 5.44 21.21 24.04
CA PRO A 263 6.03 21.55 22.73
C PRO A 263 6.41 20.32 21.88
N ALA A 264 6.84 20.56 20.65
CA ALA A 264 7.42 19.57 19.74
C ALA A 264 8.82 19.07 20.18
N THR A 265 9.10 17.78 19.96
CA THR A 265 10.40 17.29 19.46
C THR A 265 10.36 15.82 18.99
N GLU A 266 11.08 15.61 17.88
CA GLU A 266 11.86 14.43 17.45
C GLU A 266 11.17 13.18 16.89
N SER A 267 11.24 13.11 15.55
CA SER A 267 11.21 11.89 14.74
C SER A 267 12.44 11.02 15.01
N ASN A 268 12.25 9.75 15.36
CA ASN A 268 13.30 8.75 15.32
C ASN A 268 12.88 7.55 14.46
N ALA A 269 13.80 7.18 13.57
CA ALA A 269 13.71 6.13 12.57
C ALA A 269 13.36 4.76 13.19
N ILE A 270 12.57 3.96 12.45
CA ILE A 270 12.20 2.59 12.84
C ILE A 270 13.39 1.66 12.57
N PRO A 271 13.94 0.96 13.58
CA PRO A 271 14.93 -0.09 13.39
C PRO A 271 14.27 -1.39 12.93
N ASN A 272 15.04 -2.15 12.13
CA ASN A 272 14.73 -3.46 11.55
C ASN A 272 13.80 -4.36 12.38
N VAL A 273 12.69 -4.77 11.76
CA VAL A 273 11.74 -5.77 12.26
C VAL A 273 12.42 -7.13 12.29
N SER A 274 13.07 -7.44 13.40
CA SER A 274 13.56 -8.77 13.72
C SER A 274 12.95 -9.17 15.06
N VAL A 275 11.90 -10.01 14.98
CA VAL A 275 11.36 -10.96 15.97
C VAL A 275 9.84 -10.82 16.10
N LEU A 276 9.12 -11.56 15.24
CA LEU A 276 7.72 -11.91 15.47
C LEU A 276 7.66 -12.88 16.66
N LYS A 277 7.26 -12.39 17.84
CA LYS A 277 7.12 -13.17 19.08
C LYS A 277 5.85 -12.77 19.82
N LYS A 278 5.18 -13.76 20.42
CA LYS A 278 4.10 -13.53 21.38
C LYS A 278 4.70 -13.27 22.77
N TYR A 279 4.38 -12.14 23.37
CA TYR A 279 4.79 -11.70 24.70
C TYR A 279 3.75 -12.10 25.74
N LYS A 280 4.21 -12.42 26.95
CA LYS A 280 3.31 -12.77 28.06
C LYS A 280 2.55 -11.56 28.60
N ASN A 281 3.18 -10.39 28.56
CA ASN A 281 2.62 -9.11 29.00
C ASN A 281 3.41 -7.94 28.38
N CYS A 282 2.90 -6.72 28.53
CA CYS A 282 3.54 -5.54 27.96
C CYS A 282 4.90 -5.19 28.60
N THR A 283 5.18 -5.65 29.81
CA THR A 283 6.51 -5.50 30.43
C THR A 283 7.59 -6.24 29.63
N GLU A 284 7.28 -7.45 29.15
CA GLU A 284 8.19 -8.23 28.30
C GLU A 284 8.40 -7.57 26.93
N ALA A 285 7.31 -7.07 26.31
CA ALA A 285 7.37 -6.35 25.03
C ALA A 285 8.19 -5.06 25.13
N LYS A 286 8.08 -4.34 26.25
CA LYS A 286 8.83 -3.11 26.52
C LYS A 286 10.32 -3.39 26.75
N ALA A 287 10.65 -4.46 27.49
CA ALA A 287 12.03 -4.90 27.68
C ALA A 287 12.69 -5.30 26.34
N ALA A 288 11.91 -5.85 25.41
CA ALA A 288 12.34 -6.16 24.05
C ALA A 288 12.39 -4.94 23.11
N LYS A 289 11.98 -3.75 23.58
CA LYS A 289 11.95 -2.48 22.82
C LYS A 289 11.09 -2.54 21.55
N VAL A 290 9.98 -3.28 21.59
CA VAL A 290 9.03 -3.39 20.47
C VAL A 290 7.71 -2.67 20.70
N THR A 291 7.60 -1.91 21.79
CA THR A 291 6.44 -1.07 22.10
C THR A 291 6.59 0.33 21.49
N PRO A 292 5.50 0.95 20.99
CA PRO A 292 4.13 0.46 21.07
C PRO A 292 3.81 -0.62 20.02
N ILE A 293 3.10 -1.68 20.42
CA ILE A 293 2.62 -2.73 19.49
C ILE A 293 1.25 -2.30 18.98
N ARG A 294 1.21 -1.67 17.80
CA ARG A 294 -0.04 -1.14 17.21
C ARG A 294 -0.46 -1.92 15.99
N ARG A 295 -1.76 -2.15 15.83
CA ARG A 295 -2.38 -2.76 14.64
C ARG A 295 -2.02 -2.01 13.37
N SER A 296 -1.85 -0.69 13.46
CA SER A 296 -1.52 0.21 12.34
C SER A 296 -0.03 0.29 12.00
N ILE A 297 0.87 -0.06 12.93
CA ILE A 297 2.32 0.06 12.73
C ILE A 297 2.95 -1.32 12.50
N ASN A 298 2.58 -2.33 13.30
CA ASN A 298 3.17 -3.67 13.28
C ASN A 298 2.06 -4.75 13.27
N PRO A 299 1.27 -4.90 12.18
CA PRO A 299 0.05 -5.70 12.16
C PRO A 299 0.28 -7.18 12.51
N ASP A 300 1.38 -7.78 12.06
CA ASP A 300 1.71 -9.18 12.35
C ASP A 300 2.11 -9.39 13.82
N LEU A 301 2.87 -8.45 14.38
CA LEU A 301 3.24 -8.47 15.80
C LEU A 301 2.01 -8.20 16.67
N TYR A 302 1.12 -7.31 16.24
CA TYR A 302 -0.15 -7.04 16.89
C TYR A 302 -1.06 -8.27 16.86
N LEU A 303 -1.16 -8.99 15.74
CA LEU A 303 -1.99 -10.19 15.63
C LEU A 303 -1.54 -11.29 16.61
N LEU A 304 -0.22 -11.50 16.73
CA LEU A 304 0.34 -12.45 17.69
C LEU A 304 0.11 -12.05 19.16
N ASN A 305 -0.08 -10.75 19.42
CA ASN A 305 -0.19 -10.15 20.75
C ASN A 305 -1.55 -9.50 21.01
N GLN A 306 -2.58 -9.77 20.19
CA GLN A 306 -3.87 -9.07 20.25
C GLN A 306 -4.57 -9.24 21.60
N ALA A 307 -4.30 -10.34 22.31
CA ALA A 307 -4.81 -10.56 23.66
C ALA A 307 -4.31 -9.54 24.70
N LEU A 308 -3.26 -8.77 24.38
CA LEU A 308 -2.76 -7.68 25.22
C LEU A 308 -3.55 -6.37 25.00
N ASP A 309 -4.25 -6.24 23.87
CA ASP A 309 -5.16 -5.12 23.57
C ASP A 309 -6.49 -5.33 24.32
N ARG A 310 -6.53 -4.87 25.57
CA ARG A 310 -7.65 -5.12 26.49
C ARG A 310 -8.86 -4.24 26.21
N ASP A 311 -8.63 -3.02 25.75
CA ASP A 311 -9.62 -2.00 25.43
C ASP A 311 -10.00 -1.97 23.94
N LYS A 312 -9.32 -2.77 23.11
CA LYS A 312 -9.60 -3.01 21.68
C LYS A 312 -9.49 -1.77 20.82
N ASP A 313 -8.63 -0.83 21.22
CA ASP A 313 -8.40 0.43 20.51
C ASP A 313 -7.41 0.26 19.34
N GLY A 314 -6.82 -0.94 19.18
CA GLY A 314 -5.83 -1.22 18.16
C GLY A 314 -4.39 -1.11 18.65
N VAL A 315 -4.15 -0.96 19.96
CA VAL A 315 -2.83 -0.96 20.58
C VAL A 315 -2.72 -2.09 21.61
N ALA A 316 -1.95 -3.12 21.25
CA ALA A 316 -1.74 -4.26 22.13
C ALA A 316 -0.86 -3.93 23.34
N CYS A 317 0.12 -3.03 23.18
CA CYS A 317 0.94 -2.53 24.27
C CYS A 317 1.39 -1.10 23.97
N GLU A 318 1.21 -0.21 24.95
CA GLU A 318 1.70 1.16 24.85
C GLU A 318 3.19 1.29 25.12
N SER A 319 3.73 2.45 24.73
CA SER A 319 5.14 2.83 24.86
C SER A 319 5.67 2.87 26.29
#